data_AF-A0A7X1PQI0-F1
#
_entry.id   AF-A0A7X1PQI0-F1
#
_cell.length_a   1.000
_cell.length_b   1.000
_cell.length_c   1.000
_cell.angle_alpha   90.00
_cell.angle_beta   90.00
_cell.angle_gamma   90.00
#
_symmetry.space_group_name_H-M   'P 1'
#
loop_
_entity.id
_entity.type
_entity.pdbx_description
1 polymer ?
#
loop_
_entity_poly.entity_id
_entity_poly.type
_entity_poly.pdbx_seq_one_letter_code
_entity_poly.pdbx_strand_id
1 'polypeptide(L)'
;MYEKEKLDSPAKELTMAFMQDVMSNYLAPLWGYVQENPSLIKTAPGFLLNPEEIIVYIGRTHIAVEYVGPEVTEKLKTDGVLNLKCHDYSAKECNLFEKIIGFEYDSTSSSILSMPLPPFSEDLVLPTNKGWDKLTELKWNFAAQNSIMGFNVPSPAPMKGQFTRVVNGMFFDADDSGLRTRHIKWLDFFPIHLDSSDEKLDRIGFNLYEIKKFVEHDAHYSYPTPDDYKYIQLPKINRFIEVWGNFKSTEPDITTHLSKEENKFILTMKFGAKDVFPELTCEWQSEKRNNIRPDFFVLQPNGYADIVEFKLPQIDKGFIVGGQNRETFSSWLNSYISQTRVYATYFDDPNNRRWFEEKYGFKVHKPRRWLVVGRRSDFESDVWREIMSDHRDLEIITFDDLIDGVVVQFYK
;
A
#
# COMPACT_ATOMS: atom_id res chain seq x y z
N MET A 1 14.96 11.58 1.92
CA MET A 1 15.74 12.49 1.06
C MET A 1 16.48 11.59 0.08
N TYR A 2 15.92 11.38 -1.12
CA TYR A 2 16.48 10.42 -2.09
C TYR A 2 17.45 11.17 -2.99
N GLU A 3 18.75 10.89 -2.86
CA GLU A 3 19.71 11.20 -3.90
C GLU A 3 19.29 10.47 -5.18
N LYS A 4 19.09 11.23 -6.26
CA LYS A 4 19.10 10.66 -7.61
C LYS A 4 20.54 10.19 -7.85
N GLU A 5 20.83 8.94 -7.53
CA GLU A 5 22.06 8.28 -7.97
C GLU A 5 22.10 8.36 -9.50
N LYS A 6 23.04 9.13 -10.03
CA LYS A 6 23.43 9.04 -11.42
C LYS A 6 24.03 7.65 -11.60
N LEU A 7 23.42 6.82 -12.46
CA LEU A 7 24.06 5.58 -12.89
C LEU A 7 25.48 5.88 -13.39
N ASP A 8 26.47 5.23 -12.80
CA ASP A 8 27.79 5.14 -13.42
C ASP A 8 27.68 4.36 -14.74
N SER A 9 28.45 4.78 -15.76
CA SER A 9 28.42 4.20 -17.12
C SER A 9 28.49 2.66 -17.16
N PRO A 10 29.32 1.99 -16.32
CA PRO A 10 29.47 0.53 -16.36
C PRO A 10 28.23 -0.24 -15.88
N ALA A 11 27.58 0.20 -14.80
CA ALA A 11 26.37 -0.45 -14.29
C ALA A 11 25.22 -0.37 -15.31
N LYS A 12 25.17 0.73 -16.06
CA LYS A 12 24.20 0.91 -17.15
C LYS A 12 24.42 -0.07 -18.29
N GLU A 13 25.66 -0.23 -18.74
CA GLU A 13 26.01 -1.15 -19.84
C GLU A 13 25.69 -2.59 -19.46
N LEU A 14 26.06 -3.01 -18.24
CA LEU A 14 25.74 -4.34 -17.72
C LEU A 14 24.23 -4.56 -17.66
N THR A 15 23.48 -3.59 -17.13
CA THR A 15 22.01 -3.67 -17.06
C THR A 15 21.39 -3.83 -18.43
N MET A 16 21.85 -3.08 -19.43
CA MET A 16 21.31 -3.16 -20.79
C MET A 16 21.62 -4.51 -21.44
N ALA A 17 22.84 -5.02 -21.30
CA ALA A 17 23.22 -6.34 -21.81
C ALA A 17 22.41 -7.46 -21.14
N PHE A 18 22.28 -7.40 -19.82
CA PHE A 18 21.50 -8.36 -19.05
C PHE A 18 20.01 -8.33 -19.43
N MET A 19 19.42 -7.14 -19.52
CA MET A 19 18.01 -7.00 -19.90
C MET A 19 17.76 -7.39 -21.35
N GLN A 20 18.71 -7.21 -22.27
CA GLN A 20 18.58 -7.72 -23.63
C GLN A 20 18.45 -9.25 -23.65
N ASP A 21 19.20 -9.94 -22.80
CA ASP A 21 19.09 -11.40 -22.64
C ASP A 21 17.77 -11.80 -21.96
N VAL A 22 17.31 -11.09 -20.93
CA VAL A 22 15.99 -11.33 -20.31
C VAL A 22 14.87 -11.14 -21.34
N MET A 23 14.93 -10.08 -22.15
CA MET A 23 13.95 -9.82 -23.21
C MET A 23 13.94 -10.94 -24.25
N SER A 24 15.12 -11.33 -24.74
CA SER A 24 15.25 -12.32 -25.81
C SER A 24 14.92 -13.74 -25.35
N ASN A 25 15.17 -14.07 -24.09
CA ASN A 25 14.99 -15.41 -23.56
C ASN A 25 13.69 -15.62 -22.77
N TYR A 26 13.03 -14.57 -22.28
CA TYR A 26 11.86 -14.73 -21.42
C TYR A 26 10.71 -13.80 -21.77
N LEU A 27 10.88 -12.48 -21.69
CA LEU A 27 9.73 -11.55 -21.82
C LEU A 27 9.13 -11.52 -23.23
N ALA A 28 9.95 -11.48 -24.29
CA ALA A 28 9.42 -11.50 -25.65
C ALA A 28 8.80 -12.86 -26.02
N PRO A 29 9.42 -14.01 -25.68
CA PRO A 29 8.77 -15.32 -25.82
C PRO A 29 7.45 -15.44 -25.03
N LEU A 30 7.39 -14.95 -23.79
CA LEU A 30 6.18 -14.92 -22.96
C LEU A 30 5.08 -14.10 -23.61
N TRP A 31 5.41 -12.89 -24.06
CA TRP A 31 4.47 -12.03 -24.75
C TRP A 31 3.94 -12.68 -26.03
N GLY A 32 4.82 -13.28 -26.84
CA GLY A 32 4.43 -14.02 -28.05
C GLY A 32 3.52 -15.20 -27.76
N TYR A 33 3.83 -15.99 -26.72
CA TYR A 33 3.01 -17.13 -26.31
C TYR A 33 1.59 -16.70 -25.92
N VAL A 34 1.46 -15.62 -25.14
CA VAL A 34 0.14 -15.08 -24.74
C VAL A 34 -0.59 -14.44 -25.92
N GLN A 35 0.13 -13.83 -26.87
CA GLN A 35 -0.47 -13.30 -28.09
C GLN A 35 -1.11 -14.41 -28.95
N GLU A 36 -0.45 -15.57 -29.04
CA GLU A 36 -0.98 -16.76 -29.73
C GLU A 36 -2.14 -17.43 -28.97
N ASN A 37 -2.27 -17.16 -27.66
CA ASN A 37 -3.29 -17.72 -26.77
C ASN A 37 -4.08 -16.61 -26.04
N PRO A 38 -4.96 -15.84 -26.73
CA PRO A 38 -5.58 -14.62 -26.17
C PRO A 38 -6.42 -14.82 -24.91
N SER A 39 -6.90 -16.04 -24.63
CA SER A 39 -7.61 -16.36 -23.39
C SER A 39 -6.75 -16.14 -22.15
N LEU A 40 -5.42 -16.24 -22.28
CA LEU A 40 -4.47 -16.07 -21.18
C LEU A 40 -4.24 -14.60 -20.79
N ILE A 41 -4.63 -13.63 -21.64
CA ILE A 41 -4.36 -12.20 -21.38
C ILE A 41 -4.93 -11.75 -20.03
N LYS A 42 -6.10 -12.27 -19.65
CA LYS A 42 -6.82 -11.88 -18.42
C LYS A 42 -6.38 -12.64 -17.18
N THR A 43 -5.56 -13.68 -17.32
CA THR A 43 -5.14 -14.55 -16.21
C THR A 43 -3.64 -14.47 -15.96
N ALA A 44 -2.85 -14.35 -17.02
CA ALA A 44 -1.40 -14.20 -16.94
C ALA A 44 -1.02 -12.90 -16.20
N PRO A 45 0.14 -12.86 -15.52
CA PRO A 45 0.51 -11.70 -14.71
C PRO A 45 0.70 -10.44 -15.58
N GLY A 46 -0.16 -9.45 -15.35
CA GLY A 46 -0.21 -8.22 -16.15
C GLY A 46 1.11 -7.44 -16.12
N PHE A 47 1.82 -7.46 -14.99
CA PHE A 47 3.11 -6.79 -14.82
C PHE A 47 4.27 -7.50 -15.54
N LEU A 48 4.12 -8.75 -15.99
CA LEU A 48 5.08 -9.41 -16.88
C LEU A 48 4.79 -9.10 -18.35
N LEU A 49 3.51 -8.96 -18.71
CA LEU A 49 3.08 -8.69 -20.08
C LEU A 49 3.19 -7.22 -20.46
N ASN A 50 2.84 -6.33 -19.53
CA ASN A 50 2.83 -4.88 -19.69
C ASN A 50 3.44 -4.20 -18.44
N PRO A 51 4.72 -4.44 -18.12
CA PRO A 51 5.36 -3.76 -16.99
C PRO A 51 5.30 -2.24 -17.17
N GLU A 52 4.97 -1.53 -16.09
CA GLU A 52 5.08 -0.08 -16.02
C GLU A 52 6.53 0.31 -15.70
N GLU A 53 7.19 -0.50 -14.87
CA GLU A 53 8.57 -0.33 -14.47
C GLU A 53 9.24 -1.69 -14.26
N ILE A 54 10.50 -1.81 -14.68
CA ILE A 54 11.39 -2.91 -14.33
C ILE A 54 12.55 -2.32 -13.53
N ILE A 55 12.84 -2.93 -12.37
CA ILE A 55 13.93 -2.51 -11.50
C ILE A 55 14.98 -3.62 -11.46
N VAL A 56 16.21 -3.28 -11.81
CA VAL A 56 17.36 -4.20 -11.79
C VAL A 56 18.24 -3.87 -10.59
N TYR A 57 18.60 -4.89 -9.82
CA TYR A 57 19.45 -4.78 -8.64
C TYR A 57 20.70 -5.63 -8.85
N ILE A 58 21.87 -5.00 -8.92
CA ILE A 58 23.13 -5.70 -9.18
C ILE A 58 23.80 -5.99 -7.84
N GLY A 59 23.91 -7.26 -7.46
CA GLY A 59 24.68 -7.70 -6.30
C GLY A 59 26.00 -8.37 -6.68
N ARG A 60 26.66 -8.98 -5.70
CA ARG A 60 27.91 -9.76 -5.92
C ARG A 60 27.67 -11.21 -6.35
N THR A 61 26.51 -11.77 -6.03
CA THR A 61 26.16 -13.18 -6.28
C THR A 61 24.98 -13.33 -7.22
N HIS A 62 24.10 -12.34 -7.30
CA HIS A 62 22.93 -12.33 -8.18
C HIS A 62 22.70 -10.95 -8.77
N ILE A 63 22.07 -10.92 -9.94
CA ILE A 63 21.31 -9.75 -10.42
C ILE A 63 19.84 -10.05 -10.15
N ALA A 64 19.12 -9.14 -9.51
CA ALA A 64 17.69 -9.28 -9.26
C ALA A 64 16.86 -8.41 -10.21
N VAL A 65 15.70 -8.88 -10.65
CA VAL A 65 14.76 -8.15 -11.50
C VAL A 65 13.39 -8.15 -10.85
N GLU A 66 12.90 -6.95 -10.55
CA GLU A 66 11.54 -6.74 -10.07
C GLU A 66 10.66 -6.19 -11.18
N TYR A 67 9.44 -6.72 -11.28
CA TYR A 67 8.44 -6.29 -12.24
C TYR A 67 7.31 -5.53 -11.53
N VAL A 68 7.10 -4.28 -11.95
CA VAL A 68 6.11 -3.39 -11.36
C VAL A 68 5.04 -3.07 -12.41
N GLY A 69 3.79 -3.23 -12.01
CA GLY A 69 2.63 -2.96 -12.84
C GLY A 69 1.36 -3.59 -12.27
N PRO A 70 0.25 -3.57 -13.03
CA PRO A 70 -1.01 -4.18 -12.61
C PRO A 70 -0.93 -5.71 -12.61
N GLU A 71 -1.59 -6.35 -11.65
CA GLU A 71 -1.66 -7.82 -11.50
C GLU A 71 -2.30 -8.48 -12.71
N VAL A 72 -3.29 -7.81 -13.33
CA VAL A 72 -4.04 -8.29 -14.48
C VAL A 72 -4.02 -7.22 -15.58
N THR A 73 -4.09 -7.64 -16.84
CA THR A 73 -4.21 -6.73 -17.97
C THR A 73 -5.34 -7.13 -18.90
N GLU A 74 -6.01 -6.14 -19.51
CA GLU A 74 -7.12 -6.40 -20.43
C GLU A 74 -6.65 -6.63 -21.88
N LYS A 75 -5.47 -6.10 -22.22
CA LYS A 75 -4.90 -6.14 -23.57
C LYS A 75 -3.38 -6.04 -23.52
N LEU A 76 -2.72 -6.68 -24.47
CA LEU A 76 -1.28 -6.48 -24.69
C LEU A 76 -1.04 -5.08 -25.27
N LYS A 77 -0.11 -4.32 -24.68
CA LYS A 77 0.30 -3.01 -25.19
C LYS A 77 1.46 -3.22 -26.17
N THR A 78 1.32 -2.68 -27.38
CA THR A 78 2.40 -2.66 -28.38
C THR A 78 3.28 -1.43 -28.27
N ASP A 79 2.76 -0.38 -27.63
CA ASP A 79 3.40 0.93 -27.53
C ASP A 79 3.39 1.40 -26.06
N GLY A 80 4.53 1.88 -25.59
CA GLY A 80 4.69 2.37 -24.23
C GLY A 80 6.13 2.68 -23.90
N VAL A 81 6.35 3.64 -23.00
CA VAL A 81 7.67 3.88 -22.42
C VAL A 81 7.80 2.96 -21.21
N LEU A 82 8.64 1.93 -21.33
CA LEU A 82 9.04 1.11 -20.20
C LEU A 82 10.07 1.87 -19.36
N ASN A 83 9.78 2.07 -18.09
CA ASN A 83 10.75 2.65 -17.16
C ASN A 83 11.70 1.56 -16.68
N LEU A 84 12.99 1.71 -16.98
CA LEU A 84 14.04 0.83 -16.47
C LEU A 84 14.84 1.58 -15.39
N LYS A 85 14.85 1.04 -14.18
CA LYS A 85 15.68 1.51 -13.07
C LYS A 85 16.76 0.49 -12.75
N CYS A 86 17.89 0.97 -12.24
CA CYS A 86 18.99 0.14 -11.82
C CYS A 86 19.56 0.65 -10.50
N HIS A 87 19.88 -0.29 -9.61
CA HIS A 87 20.61 -0.05 -8.37
C HIS A 87 21.82 -0.98 -8.32
N ASP A 88 23.01 -0.41 -8.08
CA ASP A 88 24.25 -1.17 -8.00
C ASP A 88 24.70 -1.32 -6.55
N TYR A 89 24.67 -2.56 -6.07
CA TYR A 89 25.13 -2.98 -4.76
C TYR A 89 26.33 -3.94 -4.85
N SER A 90 26.96 -4.07 -6.02
CA SER A 90 28.10 -5.00 -6.22
C SER A 90 29.38 -4.54 -5.51
N ALA A 91 29.53 -3.24 -5.28
CA ALA A 91 30.74 -2.63 -4.72
C ALA A 91 31.10 -3.10 -3.30
N LYS A 92 30.12 -3.51 -2.50
CA LYS A 92 30.33 -3.95 -1.11
C LYS A 92 29.58 -5.24 -0.83
N GLU A 93 30.14 -6.05 0.06
CA GLU A 93 29.43 -7.22 0.57
C GLU A 93 28.20 -6.76 1.36
N CYS A 94 27.03 -7.26 0.95
CA CYS A 94 25.75 -6.98 1.58
C CYS A 94 24.75 -8.09 1.27
N ASN A 95 23.68 -8.18 2.07
CA ASN A 95 22.51 -8.94 1.68
C ASN A 95 21.70 -8.13 0.64
N LEU A 96 21.74 -8.58 -0.62
CA LEU A 96 21.01 -7.95 -1.71
C LEU A 96 19.50 -7.87 -1.44
N PHE A 97 18.93 -8.89 -0.80
CA PHE A 97 17.51 -8.93 -0.49
C PHE A 97 17.10 -7.81 0.47
N GLU A 98 17.90 -7.56 1.52
CA GLU A 98 17.68 -6.46 2.47
C GLU A 98 17.78 -5.09 1.80
N LYS A 99 18.69 -4.95 0.81
CA LYS A 99 18.77 -3.72 0.01
C LYS A 99 17.53 -3.50 -0.86
N ILE A 100 16.95 -4.56 -1.41
CA ILE A 100 15.72 -4.51 -2.22
C ILE A 100 14.50 -4.16 -1.36
N ILE A 101 14.36 -4.78 -0.18
CA ILE A 101 13.23 -4.48 0.71
C ILE A 101 13.38 -3.15 1.47
N GLY A 102 14.62 -2.70 1.65
CA GLY A 102 14.96 -1.40 2.24
C GLY A 102 15.10 -1.40 3.76
N PHE A 103 15.18 -2.56 4.41
CA PHE A 103 15.40 -2.71 5.86
C PHE A 103 16.14 -4.01 6.18
N GLU A 104 16.73 -4.05 7.38
CA GLU A 104 17.56 -5.15 7.86
C GLU A 104 16.80 -5.98 8.90
N TYR A 105 16.99 -7.30 8.90
CA TYR A 105 16.32 -8.19 9.83
C TYR A 105 17.03 -8.21 11.20
N ASP A 106 16.23 -8.10 12.26
CA ASP A 106 16.67 -7.95 13.65
C ASP A 106 16.61 -9.25 14.48
N SER A 107 16.52 -10.43 13.82
CA SER A 107 16.58 -11.70 14.53
C SER A 107 17.93 -11.89 15.23
N THR A 108 17.93 -12.60 16.35
CA THR A 108 19.16 -12.94 17.09
C THR A 108 20.16 -13.75 16.27
N SER A 109 19.71 -14.39 15.19
CA SER A 109 20.54 -15.19 14.29
C SER A 109 20.95 -14.44 13.02
N SER A 110 20.38 -13.27 12.72
CA SER A 110 20.60 -12.54 11.46
C SER A 110 22.06 -12.12 11.25
N SER A 111 22.81 -11.90 12.34
CA SER A 111 24.24 -11.57 12.29
C SER A 111 25.15 -12.78 12.08
N ILE A 112 24.60 -14.01 12.13
CA ILE A 112 25.35 -15.27 12.14
C ILE A 112 24.95 -16.17 10.94
N LEU A 113 23.67 -16.17 10.55
CA LEU A 113 23.13 -17.03 9.50
C LEU A 113 22.05 -16.28 8.71
N SER A 114 22.12 -16.36 7.38
CA SER A 114 21.01 -15.98 6.50
C SER A 114 20.04 -17.14 6.33
N MET A 115 18.75 -16.83 6.19
CA MET A 115 17.75 -17.81 5.78
C MET A 115 17.84 -18.00 4.26
N PRO A 116 18.17 -19.20 3.76
CA PRO A 116 18.20 -19.42 2.31
C PRO A 116 16.77 -19.36 1.75
N LEU A 117 16.56 -18.52 0.74
CA LEU A 117 15.33 -18.51 -0.03
C LEU A 117 15.32 -19.70 -1.00
N PRO A 118 14.30 -20.57 -0.95
CA PRO A 118 14.11 -21.62 -1.94
C PRO A 118 14.02 -21.08 -3.37
N PRO A 119 14.25 -21.92 -4.41
CA PRO A 119 14.18 -21.49 -5.80
C PRO A 119 12.86 -20.83 -6.20
N PHE A 120 11.75 -21.21 -5.57
CA PHE A 120 10.43 -20.59 -5.74
C PHE A 120 9.81 -20.39 -4.36
N SER A 121 9.44 -19.15 -4.06
CA SER A 121 8.76 -18.78 -2.84
C SER A 121 7.54 -17.92 -3.17
N GLU A 122 6.36 -18.40 -2.81
CA GLU A 122 5.09 -17.73 -3.09
C GLU A 122 4.37 -17.37 -1.79
N ASP A 123 3.64 -16.27 -1.81
CA ASP A 123 2.81 -15.78 -0.70
C ASP A 123 3.57 -15.67 0.63
N LEU A 124 4.82 -15.21 0.56
CA LEU A 124 5.66 -15.02 1.75
C LEU A 124 5.16 -13.85 2.59
N VAL A 125 5.09 -14.05 3.90
CA VAL A 125 4.94 -12.97 4.89
C VAL A 125 6.07 -13.09 5.91
N LEU A 126 7.11 -12.28 5.72
CA LEU A 126 8.32 -12.30 6.53
C LEU A 126 8.54 -10.91 7.16
N PRO A 127 7.98 -10.66 8.35
CA PRO A 127 8.27 -9.47 9.13
C PRO A 127 9.58 -9.62 9.93
N THR A 128 10.24 -8.49 10.23
CA THR A 128 11.21 -8.40 11.32
C THR A 128 10.50 -8.58 12.67
N ASN A 129 11.22 -8.73 13.78
CA ASN A 129 10.61 -8.82 15.11
C ASN A 129 9.87 -7.52 15.44
N LYS A 130 10.47 -6.36 15.18
CA LYS A 130 9.79 -5.05 15.30
C LYS A 130 8.56 -4.94 14.40
N GLY A 131 8.67 -5.40 13.15
CA GLY A 131 7.55 -5.44 12.22
C GLY A 131 6.41 -6.30 12.73
N TRP A 132 6.71 -7.49 13.27
CA TRP A 132 5.74 -8.41 13.85
C TRP A 132 4.97 -7.78 15.02
N ASP A 133 5.70 -7.16 15.95
CA ASP A 133 5.12 -6.47 17.10
C ASP A 133 4.19 -5.34 16.65
N LYS A 134 4.63 -4.55 15.65
CA LYS A 134 3.83 -3.45 15.13
C LYS A 134 2.59 -3.92 14.37
N LEU A 135 2.69 -4.97 13.55
CA LEU A 135 1.52 -5.57 12.88
C LEU A 135 0.49 -6.07 13.90
N THR A 136 0.96 -6.68 15.00
CA THR A 136 0.10 -7.15 16.10
C THR A 136 -0.60 -5.99 16.80
N GLU A 137 0.14 -4.92 17.13
CA GLU A 137 -0.39 -3.68 17.72
C GLU A 137 -1.48 -3.06 16.84
N LEU A 138 -1.27 -3.06 15.51
CA LEU A 138 -2.19 -2.51 14.52
C LEU A 138 -3.34 -3.47 14.15
N LYS A 139 -3.39 -4.66 14.76
CA LYS A 139 -4.35 -5.73 14.45
C LYS A 139 -4.41 -6.11 12.97
N TRP A 140 -3.26 -6.13 12.30
CA TRP A 140 -3.15 -6.59 10.92
C TRP A 140 -3.68 -8.03 10.82
N ASN A 141 -4.54 -8.31 9.86
CA ASN A 141 -5.25 -9.59 9.81
C ASN A 141 -4.37 -10.66 9.15
N PHE A 142 -3.72 -11.49 9.96
CA PHE A 142 -2.86 -12.58 9.50
C PHE A 142 -3.60 -13.70 8.76
N ALA A 143 -4.91 -13.84 8.98
CA ALA A 143 -5.75 -14.84 8.30
C ALA A 143 -6.43 -14.30 7.03
N ALA A 144 -6.10 -13.07 6.61
CA ALA A 144 -6.71 -12.42 5.45
C ALA A 144 -6.42 -13.13 4.13
N GLN A 145 -5.32 -13.86 4.04
CA GLN A 145 -4.91 -14.61 2.85
C GLN A 145 -4.06 -15.83 3.24
N ASN A 146 -4.10 -16.86 2.40
CA ASN A 146 -3.18 -17.98 2.52
C ASN A 146 -1.76 -17.45 2.29
N SER A 147 -0.86 -17.73 3.23
CA SER A 147 0.53 -17.27 3.15
C SER A 147 1.46 -18.15 3.95
N ILE A 148 2.73 -18.17 3.55
CA ILE A 148 3.81 -18.78 4.32
C ILE A 148 4.36 -17.70 5.25
N MET A 149 3.96 -17.78 6.52
CA MET A 149 4.39 -16.86 7.56
C MET A 149 5.63 -17.35 8.28
N GLY A 150 6.64 -16.49 8.35
CA GLY A 150 7.82 -16.71 9.16
C GLY A 150 7.79 -15.87 10.43
N PHE A 151 8.31 -16.43 11.52
CA PHE A 151 8.44 -15.76 12.82
C PHE A 151 9.91 -15.79 13.25
N ASN A 152 10.40 -14.69 13.82
CA ASN A 152 11.81 -14.55 14.21
C ASN A 152 12.77 -14.99 13.07
N VAL A 153 12.45 -14.51 11.87
CA VAL A 153 13.07 -14.94 10.62
C VAL A 153 14.48 -14.36 10.51
N PRO A 154 15.54 -15.19 10.32
CA PRO A 154 16.84 -14.67 9.94
C PRO A 154 16.79 -14.03 8.57
N SER A 155 17.70 -13.09 8.31
CA SER A 155 17.77 -12.33 7.06
C SER A 155 17.64 -13.23 5.81
N PRO A 156 16.54 -13.14 5.02
CA PRO A 156 16.36 -13.95 3.82
C PRO A 156 17.39 -13.59 2.76
N ALA A 157 17.95 -14.58 2.07
CA ALA A 157 18.91 -14.35 0.98
C ALA A 157 18.80 -15.42 -0.12
N PRO A 158 18.96 -15.05 -1.40
CA PRO A 158 19.03 -16.02 -2.49
C PRO A 158 20.27 -16.92 -2.33
N MET A 159 20.11 -18.21 -2.62
CA MET A 159 21.21 -19.19 -2.52
C MET A 159 22.21 -18.99 -3.66
N LYS A 160 23.50 -18.80 -3.33
CA LYS A 160 24.55 -18.58 -4.34
C LYS A 160 24.55 -19.67 -5.42
N GLY A 161 24.52 -19.23 -6.68
CA GLY A 161 24.54 -20.12 -7.84
C GLY A 161 23.19 -20.74 -8.19
N GLN A 162 22.11 -20.35 -7.52
CA GLN A 162 20.76 -20.82 -7.81
C GLN A 162 19.87 -19.66 -8.26
N PHE A 163 18.94 -19.96 -9.16
CA PHE A 163 17.84 -19.06 -9.45
C PHE A 163 16.85 -19.09 -8.29
N THR A 164 16.40 -17.92 -7.87
CA THR A 164 15.40 -17.76 -6.81
C THR A 164 14.32 -16.79 -7.29
N ARG A 165 13.06 -17.17 -7.17
CA ARG A 165 11.89 -16.33 -7.47
C ARG A 165 11.06 -16.13 -6.23
N VAL A 166 10.67 -14.88 -5.99
CA VAL A 166 9.69 -14.49 -4.98
C VAL A 166 8.46 -13.92 -5.67
N VAL A 167 7.31 -14.55 -5.45
CA VAL A 167 6.00 -14.09 -5.95
C VAL A 167 5.12 -13.71 -4.75
N ASN A 168 4.47 -12.55 -4.84
CA ASN A 168 3.57 -12.03 -3.82
C ASN A 168 4.16 -12.01 -2.38
N GLY A 169 5.40 -11.52 -2.24
CA GLY A 169 6.09 -11.41 -0.96
C GLY A 169 5.74 -10.11 -0.22
N MET A 170 5.36 -10.21 1.05
CA MET A 170 5.13 -9.08 1.95
C MET A 170 6.15 -9.08 3.08
N PHE A 171 6.83 -7.95 3.23
CA PHE A 171 7.89 -7.75 4.19
C PHE A 171 7.56 -6.53 5.04
N PHE A 172 7.79 -6.64 6.33
CA PHE A 172 7.43 -5.59 7.28
C PHE A 172 8.54 -5.35 8.28
N ASP A 173 8.74 -4.09 8.63
CA ASP A 173 9.62 -3.63 9.70
C ASP A 173 8.93 -2.51 10.46
N ALA A 174 9.50 -2.06 11.57
CA ALA A 174 9.02 -0.87 12.26
C ALA A 174 10.17 -0.05 12.82
N ASP A 175 10.03 1.28 12.73
CA ASP A 175 10.96 2.25 13.29
C ASP A 175 10.18 3.38 13.99
N ASP A 176 10.87 4.47 14.33
CA ASP A 176 10.26 5.66 14.96
C ASP A 176 9.18 6.31 14.09
N SER A 177 9.14 6.00 12.79
CA SER A 177 8.06 6.43 11.88
C SER A 177 6.92 5.42 11.76
N GLY A 178 6.89 4.39 12.59
CA GLY A 178 5.82 3.39 12.61
C GLY A 178 6.08 2.21 11.69
N LEU A 179 5.02 1.63 11.13
CA LEU A 179 5.11 0.45 10.27
C LEU A 179 5.77 0.80 8.94
N ARG A 180 6.79 0.04 8.57
CA ARG A 180 7.42 0.04 7.25
C ARG A 180 6.97 -1.19 6.49
N THR A 181 6.49 -0.98 5.28
CA THR A 181 5.96 -2.07 4.45
C THR A 181 6.66 -2.12 3.12
N ARG A 182 6.95 -3.34 2.67
CA ARG A 182 7.36 -3.63 1.31
C ARG A 182 6.59 -4.81 0.75
N HIS A 183 5.82 -4.57 -0.31
CA HIS A 183 5.18 -5.61 -1.11
C HIS A 183 5.95 -5.81 -2.41
N ILE A 184 6.30 -7.05 -2.73
CA ILE A 184 6.97 -7.47 -3.95
C ILE A 184 6.04 -8.41 -4.68
N LYS A 185 5.54 -8.00 -5.85
CA LYS A 185 4.66 -8.85 -6.66
C LYS A 185 5.44 -9.97 -7.34
N TRP A 186 6.59 -9.63 -7.93
CA TRP A 186 7.45 -10.58 -8.63
C TRP A 186 8.89 -10.11 -8.64
N LEU A 187 9.78 -10.95 -8.11
CA LEU A 187 11.22 -10.69 -8.05
C LEU A 187 12.00 -11.95 -8.37
N ASP A 188 12.85 -11.83 -9.40
CA ASP A 188 13.70 -12.92 -9.88
C ASP A 188 15.16 -12.63 -9.57
N PHE A 189 15.86 -13.53 -8.89
CA PHE A 189 17.29 -13.50 -8.63
C PHE A 189 18.00 -14.44 -9.60
N PHE A 190 18.85 -13.88 -10.45
CA PHE A 190 19.63 -14.59 -11.44
C PHE A 190 21.07 -14.75 -10.94
N PRO A 191 21.59 -15.98 -10.83
CA PRO A 191 22.95 -16.18 -10.33
C PRO A 191 23.97 -15.64 -11.32
N ILE A 192 24.98 -14.96 -10.79
CA ILE A 192 26.09 -14.40 -11.58
C ILE A 192 27.44 -14.92 -11.10
N HIS A 193 28.42 -14.84 -12.00
CA HIS A 193 29.82 -15.13 -11.73
C HIS A 193 30.58 -13.80 -11.76
N LEU A 194 31.03 -13.36 -10.59
CA LEU A 194 31.88 -12.17 -10.45
C LEU A 194 33.35 -12.62 -10.42
N ASP A 195 34.12 -12.17 -11.40
CA ASP A 195 35.58 -12.31 -11.45
C ASP A 195 36.24 -10.95 -11.20
N SER A 196 36.80 -10.81 -10.01
CA SER A 196 37.53 -9.62 -9.53
C SER A 196 39.05 -9.83 -9.51
N SER A 197 39.57 -10.76 -10.33
CA SER A 197 41.01 -11.07 -10.35
C SER A 197 41.87 -10.01 -11.04
N ASP A 198 41.26 -9.12 -11.83
CA ASP A 198 41.93 -8.00 -12.48
C ASP A 198 41.88 -6.76 -11.56
N GLU A 199 43.04 -6.13 -11.32
CA GLU A 199 43.18 -4.96 -10.44
C GLU A 199 42.41 -3.71 -10.93
N LYS A 200 41.92 -3.71 -12.18
CA LYS A 200 41.28 -2.55 -12.82
C LYS A 200 39.85 -2.79 -13.29
N LEU A 201 39.43 -4.03 -13.49
CA LEU A 201 38.12 -4.36 -14.07
C LEU A 201 37.48 -5.59 -13.42
N ASP A 202 36.30 -5.43 -12.86
CA ASP A 202 35.44 -6.56 -12.50
C ASP A 202 34.71 -7.10 -13.73
N ARG A 203 34.64 -8.42 -13.88
CA ARG A 203 33.86 -9.10 -14.93
C ARG A 203 32.67 -9.82 -14.32
N ILE A 204 31.48 -9.54 -14.85
CA ILE A 204 30.24 -10.21 -14.45
C ILE A 204 29.74 -11.07 -15.61
N GLY A 205 29.66 -12.39 -15.38
CA GLY A 205 29.11 -13.36 -16.31
C GLY A 205 27.77 -13.92 -15.82
N PHE A 206 26.82 -14.10 -16.73
CA PHE A 206 25.50 -14.71 -16.46
C PHE A 206 25.06 -15.59 -17.64
N ASN A 207 24.15 -16.53 -17.37
CA ASN A 207 23.52 -17.37 -18.39
C ASN A 207 22.01 -17.43 -18.15
N LEU A 208 21.24 -16.86 -19.08
CA LEU A 208 19.79 -16.75 -19.03
C LEU A 208 19.09 -17.70 -20.01
N TYR A 209 19.75 -18.75 -20.49
CA TYR A 209 19.09 -19.70 -21.39
C TYR A 209 17.97 -20.46 -20.67
N GLU A 210 18.21 -20.84 -19.42
CA GLU A 210 17.31 -21.68 -18.64
C GLU A 210 15.96 -21.02 -18.35
N ILE A 211 15.85 -19.69 -18.32
CA ILE A 211 14.55 -19.04 -18.03
C ILE A 211 13.53 -19.16 -19.16
N LYS A 212 13.96 -19.57 -20.37
CA LYS A 212 13.05 -19.94 -21.46
C LYS A 212 12.04 -21.01 -21.06
N LYS A 213 12.43 -21.93 -20.16
CA LYS A 213 11.56 -23.02 -19.71
C LYS A 213 10.39 -22.55 -18.84
N PHE A 214 10.44 -21.32 -18.33
CA PHE A 214 9.36 -20.76 -17.52
C PHE A 214 8.28 -20.06 -18.35
N VAL A 215 8.52 -19.80 -19.64
CA VAL A 215 7.61 -19.04 -20.52
C VAL A 215 6.20 -19.61 -20.51
N GLU A 216 6.05 -20.91 -20.80
CA GLU A 216 4.72 -21.54 -20.85
C GLU A 216 4.08 -21.62 -19.47
N HIS A 217 4.87 -21.97 -18.44
CA HIS A 217 4.38 -22.03 -17.07
C HIS A 217 3.84 -20.67 -16.59
N ASP A 218 4.61 -19.61 -16.78
CA ASP A 218 4.29 -18.26 -16.31
C ASP A 218 3.18 -17.61 -17.15
N ALA A 219 3.01 -18.02 -18.41
CA ALA A 219 1.85 -17.64 -19.22
C ALA A 219 0.52 -18.21 -18.67
N HIS A 220 0.57 -19.38 -18.04
CA HIS A 220 -0.60 -20.01 -17.42
C HIS A 220 -0.71 -19.71 -15.93
N TYR A 221 0.30 -19.08 -15.34
CA TYR A 221 0.28 -18.72 -13.93
C TYR A 221 -0.77 -17.63 -13.70
N SER A 222 -1.70 -17.90 -12.80
CA SER A 222 -2.65 -16.89 -12.33
C SER A 222 -2.10 -16.27 -11.06
N TYR A 223 -1.83 -14.97 -11.10
CA TYR A 223 -1.37 -14.26 -9.90
C TYR A 223 -2.40 -14.43 -8.78
N PRO A 224 -1.98 -14.80 -7.55
CA PRO A 224 -2.90 -15.09 -6.46
C PRO A 224 -3.69 -13.83 -6.12
N THR A 225 -4.93 -13.78 -6.63
CA THR A 225 -5.95 -12.84 -6.21
C THR A 225 -7.04 -13.66 -5.55
N PRO A 226 -7.49 -13.31 -4.34
CA PRO A 226 -8.54 -14.07 -3.69
C PRO A 226 -9.82 -14.06 -4.53
N ASP A 227 -10.53 -15.18 -4.63
CA ASP A 227 -11.77 -15.28 -5.44
C ASP A 227 -13.06 -15.09 -4.62
N ASP A 228 -12.99 -15.29 -3.30
CA ASP A 228 -14.11 -15.09 -2.38
C ASP A 228 -14.17 -13.63 -1.93
N TYR A 229 -15.36 -13.02 -2.01
CA TYR A 229 -15.61 -11.63 -1.63
C TYR A 229 -14.98 -11.25 -0.28
N LYS A 230 -15.08 -12.12 0.73
CA LYS A 230 -14.44 -11.86 2.04
C LYS A 230 -12.92 -11.74 1.91
N TYR A 231 -12.31 -12.72 1.25
CA TYR A 231 -10.87 -12.79 1.08
C TYR A 231 -10.36 -11.75 0.07
N ILE A 232 -11.21 -11.19 -0.79
CA ILE A 232 -10.88 -10.04 -1.65
C ILE A 232 -10.72 -8.75 -0.82
N GLN A 233 -11.58 -8.56 0.18
CA GLN A 233 -11.62 -7.30 0.93
C GLN A 233 -10.64 -7.26 2.11
N LEU A 234 -10.39 -8.38 2.80
CA LEU A 234 -9.50 -8.39 3.97
C LEU A 234 -8.06 -7.92 3.66
N PRO A 235 -7.42 -8.33 2.55
CA PRO A 235 -6.11 -7.79 2.15
C PRO A 235 -6.13 -6.29 1.89
N LYS A 236 -7.24 -5.74 1.35
CA LYS A 236 -7.38 -4.29 1.13
C LYS A 236 -7.49 -3.52 2.45
N ILE A 237 -8.16 -4.10 3.44
CA ILE A 237 -8.16 -3.57 4.81
C ILE A 237 -6.73 -3.56 5.36
N ASN A 238 -5.99 -4.65 5.20
CA ASN A 238 -4.59 -4.72 5.59
C ASN A 238 -3.74 -3.64 4.90
N ARG A 239 -3.93 -3.40 3.59
CA ARG A 239 -3.26 -2.30 2.88
C ARG A 239 -3.64 -0.93 3.44
N PHE A 240 -4.88 -0.73 3.86
CA PHE A 240 -5.27 0.51 4.50
C PHE A 240 -4.58 0.68 5.87
N ILE A 241 -4.48 -0.38 6.67
CA ILE A 241 -3.70 -0.42 7.91
C ILE A 241 -2.24 -0.04 7.67
N GLU A 242 -1.64 -0.55 6.60
CA GLU A 242 -0.26 -0.22 6.24
C GLU A 242 -0.06 1.26 5.91
N VAL A 243 -1.06 1.93 5.31
CA VAL A 243 -0.99 3.37 5.03
C VAL A 243 -1.01 4.17 6.33
N TRP A 244 -2.03 4.01 7.17
CA TRP A 244 -2.14 4.84 8.37
C TRP A 244 -1.23 4.39 9.52
N GLY A 245 -0.72 3.15 9.49
CA GLY A 245 0.27 2.63 10.44
C GLY A 245 1.67 3.24 10.30
N ASN A 246 1.93 3.94 9.19
CA ASN A 246 3.14 4.73 8.96
C ASN A 246 2.88 6.21 9.31
N PHE A 247 3.60 6.73 10.30
CA PHE A 247 3.45 8.11 10.79
C PHE A 247 3.95 9.18 9.81
N LYS A 248 4.67 8.79 8.75
CA LYS A 248 5.01 9.70 7.65
C LYS A 248 3.87 9.89 6.66
N SER A 249 2.83 9.05 6.72
CA SER A 249 1.65 9.21 5.88
C SER A 249 0.92 10.49 6.22
N THR A 250 0.44 11.16 5.19
CA THR A 250 -0.29 12.42 5.27
C THR A 250 -1.80 12.18 5.19
N GLU A 251 -2.62 13.16 5.57
CA GLU A 251 -4.08 13.09 5.38
C GLU A 251 -4.45 12.82 3.91
N PRO A 252 -3.82 13.49 2.91
CA PRO A 252 -4.00 13.15 1.50
C PRO A 252 -3.69 11.70 1.12
N ASP A 253 -2.70 11.05 1.75
CA ASP A 253 -2.39 9.65 1.46
C ASP A 253 -3.54 8.73 1.89
N ILE A 254 -4.14 9.02 3.04
CA ILE A 254 -5.32 8.32 3.58
C ILE A 254 -6.53 8.52 2.67
N THR A 255 -6.86 9.77 2.34
CA THR A 255 -8.04 10.07 1.51
C THR A 255 -7.86 9.56 0.08
N THR A 256 -6.66 9.66 -0.50
CA THR A 256 -6.35 9.09 -1.83
C THR A 256 -6.50 7.57 -1.84
N HIS A 257 -6.01 6.89 -0.79
CA HIS A 257 -6.16 5.44 -0.67
C HIS A 257 -7.63 5.02 -0.63
N LEU A 258 -8.44 5.70 0.20
CA LEU A 258 -9.87 5.40 0.37
C LEU A 258 -10.73 5.81 -0.83
N SER A 259 -10.25 6.75 -1.66
CA SER A 259 -10.96 7.21 -2.87
C SER A 259 -10.91 6.21 -4.03
N LYS A 260 -10.00 5.23 -3.99
CA LYS A 260 -9.92 4.17 -5.01
C LYS A 260 -11.20 3.34 -5.01
N GLU A 261 -11.70 3.02 -6.20
CA GLU A 261 -12.95 2.28 -6.37
C GLU A 261 -12.91 0.94 -5.61
N GLU A 262 -11.78 0.22 -5.68
CA GLU A 262 -11.63 -1.05 -4.96
C GLU A 262 -11.68 -0.95 -3.43
N ASN A 263 -11.52 0.26 -2.86
CA ASN A 263 -11.41 0.53 -1.43
C ASN A 263 -12.64 1.25 -0.85
N LYS A 264 -13.57 1.73 -1.70
CA LYS A 264 -14.81 2.39 -1.25
C LYS A 264 -15.61 1.56 -0.25
N PHE A 265 -15.50 0.23 -0.34
CA PHE A 265 -16.19 -0.69 0.57
C PHE A 265 -15.90 -0.43 2.06
N ILE A 266 -14.70 0.09 2.39
CA ILE A 266 -14.31 0.40 3.77
C ILE A 266 -15.28 1.43 4.37
N LEU A 267 -15.59 2.48 3.61
CA LEU A 267 -16.50 3.54 4.05
C LEU A 267 -17.96 3.14 3.89
N THR A 268 -18.34 2.50 2.78
CA THR A 268 -19.74 2.06 2.59
C THR A 268 -20.19 1.07 3.67
N MET A 269 -19.35 0.09 4.00
CA MET A 269 -19.66 -0.87 5.06
C MET A 269 -19.70 -0.20 6.43
N LYS A 270 -18.69 0.60 6.81
CA LYS A 270 -18.66 1.23 8.14
C LYS A 270 -19.89 2.10 8.39
N PHE A 271 -20.26 2.92 7.41
CA PHE A 271 -21.31 3.92 7.57
C PHE A 271 -22.68 3.45 7.07
N GLY A 272 -22.80 2.19 6.62
CA GLY A 272 -24.04 1.66 6.03
C GLY A 272 -24.48 2.42 4.77
N ALA A 273 -23.53 3.04 4.07
CA ALA A 273 -23.79 3.93 2.95
C ALA A 273 -23.98 3.13 1.65
N LYS A 274 -24.83 3.68 0.78
CA LYS A 274 -25.06 3.18 -0.58
C LYS A 274 -23.87 3.47 -1.49
N ASP A 275 -23.26 4.63 -1.36
CA ASP A 275 -22.14 5.08 -2.20
C ASP A 275 -21.31 6.13 -1.45
N VAL A 276 -20.11 6.40 -1.96
CA VAL A 276 -19.15 7.34 -1.36
C VAL A 276 -18.53 8.21 -2.44
N PHE A 277 -18.56 9.52 -2.20
CA PHE A 277 -18.06 10.52 -3.13
C PHE A 277 -16.90 11.29 -2.50
N PRO A 278 -15.67 11.14 -3.01
CA PRO A 278 -14.51 11.84 -2.48
C PRO A 278 -14.47 13.30 -2.93
N GLU A 279 -14.11 14.18 -2.00
CA GLU A 279 -13.62 15.53 -2.23
C GLU A 279 -14.45 16.41 -3.20
N LEU A 280 -15.78 16.41 -3.07
CA LEU A 280 -16.65 17.25 -3.91
C LEU A 280 -16.59 18.73 -3.47
N THR A 281 -16.44 19.63 -4.45
CA THR A 281 -16.38 21.08 -4.20
C THR A 281 -17.76 21.67 -3.93
N CYS A 282 -17.89 22.38 -2.81
CA CYS A 282 -19.09 23.10 -2.40
C CYS A 282 -18.89 24.61 -2.60
N GLU A 283 -19.62 25.19 -3.54
CA GLU A 283 -19.53 26.61 -3.91
C GLU A 283 -20.64 27.41 -3.22
N TRP A 284 -20.28 28.52 -2.56
CA TRP A 284 -21.25 29.40 -1.89
C TRP A 284 -22.07 30.17 -2.92
N GLN A 285 -23.39 30.00 -2.86
CA GLN A 285 -24.33 30.62 -3.81
C GLN A 285 -24.89 31.94 -3.28
N SER A 286 -25.05 32.07 -1.97
CA SER A 286 -25.62 33.27 -1.33
C SER A 286 -24.57 34.25 -0.82
N GLU A 287 -23.29 33.87 -0.77
CA GLU A 287 -22.20 34.69 -0.22
C GLU A 287 -20.91 34.55 -1.04
N LYS A 288 -20.09 35.61 -1.07
CA LYS A 288 -18.76 35.55 -1.67
C LYS A 288 -17.75 35.03 -0.64
N ARG A 289 -17.55 33.72 -0.59
CA ARG A 289 -16.59 33.02 0.27
C ARG A 289 -15.78 32.00 -0.52
N ASN A 290 -14.67 31.57 0.06
CA ASN A 290 -13.90 30.46 -0.50
C ASN A 290 -14.73 29.17 -0.48
N ASN A 291 -14.62 28.41 -1.56
CA ASN A 291 -15.25 27.10 -1.67
C ASN A 291 -14.73 26.17 -0.59
N ILE A 292 -15.59 25.25 -0.15
CA ILE A 292 -15.25 24.24 0.85
C ILE A 292 -15.28 22.86 0.20
N ARG A 293 -14.48 21.92 0.71
CA ARG A 293 -14.29 20.61 0.10
C ARG A 293 -14.11 19.58 1.23
N PRO A 294 -15.19 18.90 1.66
CA PRO A 294 -15.09 17.81 2.63
C PRO A 294 -14.36 16.61 2.03
N ASP A 295 -13.67 15.81 2.86
CA ASP A 295 -12.94 14.64 2.38
C ASP A 295 -13.86 13.62 1.69
N PHE A 296 -14.99 13.28 2.31
CA PHE A 296 -15.97 12.35 1.73
C PHE A 296 -17.42 12.73 2.05
N PHE A 297 -18.30 12.50 1.08
CA PHE A 297 -19.73 12.37 1.28
C PHE A 297 -20.11 10.89 1.27
N VAL A 298 -20.81 10.43 2.31
CA VAL A 298 -21.33 9.07 2.40
C VAL A 298 -22.84 9.08 2.17
N LEU A 299 -23.27 8.61 1.00
CA LEU A 299 -24.66 8.66 0.57
C LEU A 299 -25.46 7.54 1.21
N GLN A 300 -26.43 7.88 2.04
CA GLN A 300 -27.29 6.92 2.71
C GLN A 300 -28.37 6.37 1.75
N PRO A 301 -28.96 5.20 2.04
CA PRO A 301 -30.03 4.61 1.22
C PRO A 301 -31.26 5.51 1.04
N ASN A 302 -31.49 6.46 1.95
CA ASN A 302 -32.60 7.43 1.88
C ASN A 302 -32.33 8.60 0.92
N GLY A 303 -31.16 8.63 0.25
CA GLY A 303 -30.77 9.67 -0.71
C GLY A 303 -30.13 10.93 -0.09
N TYR A 304 -29.93 10.96 1.23
CA TYR A 304 -29.19 12.02 1.92
C TYR A 304 -27.77 11.56 2.22
N ALA A 305 -26.79 12.46 2.10
CA ALA A 305 -25.41 12.16 2.45
C ALA A 305 -25.00 12.79 3.79
N ASP A 306 -24.20 12.04 4.54
CA ASP A 306 -23.41 12.53 5.67
C ASP A 306 -21.99 12.88 5.22
N ILE A 307 -21.23 13.56 6.08
CA ILE A 307 -19.87 14.01 5.77
C ILE A 307 -18.88 13.25 6.65
N VAL A 308 -17.80 12.76 6.06
CA VAL A 308 -16.69 12.12 6.78
C VAL A 308 -15.41 12.91 6.50
N GLU A 309 -14.71 13.26 7.58
CA GLU A 309 -13.43 13.96 7.57
C GLU A 309 -12.37 13.12 8.27
N PHE A 310 -11.17 13.10 7.71
CA PHE A 310 -10.03 12.38 8.23
C PHE A 310 -9.00 13.33 8.82
N LYS A 311 -8.44 12.93 9.95
CA LYS A 311 -7.23 13.51 10.52
C LYS A 311 -6.23 12.39 10.77
N LEU A 312 -4.99 12.75 11.07
CA LEU A 312 -3.94 11.75 11.28
C LEU A 312 -4.23 10.85 12.50
N PRO A 313 -3.78 9.58 12.46
CA PRO A 313 -3.91 8.65 13.57
C PRO A 313 -2.99 9.00 14.75
N GLN A 314 -1.83 9.60 14.47
CA GLN A 314 -0.88 10.03 15.50
C GLN A 314 -1.02 11.53 15.73
N ILE A 315 -1.21 11.93 16.99
CA ILE A 315 -1.34 13.33 17.38
C ILE A 315 -0.45 13.60 18.59
N ASP A 316 0.44 14.58 18.46
CA ASP A 316 1.43 14.93 19.48
C ASP A 316 0.84 15.65 20.71
N LYS A 317 -0.48 15.88 20.72
CA LYS A 317 -1.20 16.65 21.73
C LYS A 317 -2.29 15.79 22.35
N GLY A 318 -2.47 15.88 23.67
CA GLY A 318 -3.60 15.22 24.33
C GLY A 318 -4.95 15.66 23.73
N PHE A 319 -5.88 14.74 23.60
CA PHE A 319 -7.23 15.00 23.08
C PHE A 319 -8.11 15.76 24.07
N ILE A 320 -7.90 15.51 25.35
CA ILE A 320 -8.60 16.15 26.46
C ILE A 320 -7.60 16.95 27.29
N VAL A 321 -7.98 18.17 27.64
CA VAL A 321 -7.22 19.07 28.50
C VAL A 321 -8.13 19.65 29.57
N GLY A 322 -7.56 20.01 30.72
CA GLY A 322 -8.30 20.59 31.84
C GLY A 322 -7.97 19.90 33.16
N GLY A 323 -8.22 20.61 34.26
CA GLY A 323 -8.20 20.00 35.59
C GLY A 323 -9.50 19.24 35.85
N GLN A 324 -9.52 18.45 36.92
CA GLN A 324 -10.65 17.62 37.32
C GLN A 324 -11.97 18.43 37.37
N ASN A 325 -13.03 17.93 36.71
CA ASN A 325 -14.34 18.56 36.52
C ASN A 325 -14.37 19.82 35.62
N ARG A 326 -13.34 20.03 34.79
CA ARG A 326 -13.25 21.09 33.76
C ARG A 326 -12.58 20.58 32.48
N GLU A 327 -12.70 19.30 32.22
CA GLU A 327 -12.14 18.64 31.07
C GLU A 327 -12.86 19.08 29.79
N THR A 328 -12.08 19.40 28.76
CA THR A 328 -12.58 19.85 27.47
C THR A 328 -11.71 19.28 26.37
N PHE A 329 -12.23 19.26 25.14
CA PHE A 329 -11.38 18.96 23.99
C PHE A 329 -10.22 19.95 23.89
N SER A 330 -9.05 19.46 23.51
CA SER A 330 -7.90 20.31 23.26
C SER A 330 -8.21 21.35 22.19
N SER A 331 -7.51 22.48 22.24
CA SER A 331 -7.68 23.56 21.26
C SER A 331 -7.46 23.06 19.82
N TRP A 332 -6.59 22.06 19.66
CA TRP A 332 -6.36 21.37 18.40
C TRP A 332 -7.63 20.68 17.89
N LEU A 333 -8.24 19.79 18.69
CA LEU A 333 -9.44 19.07 18.29
C LEU A 333 -10.63 20.03 18.08
N ASN A 334 -10.80 21.01 18.97
CA ASN A 334 -11.83 22.05 18.85
C ASN A 334 -11.74 22.85 17.54
N SER A 335 -10.53 23.08 17.01
CA SER A 335 -10.35 23.75 15.72
C SER A 335 -10.96 22.94 14.58
N TYR A 336 -10.80 21.62 14.57
CA TYR A 336 -11.37 20.75 13.54
C TYR A 336 -12.88 20.60 13.68
N ILE A 337 -13.36 20.49 14.93
CA ILE A 337 -14.79 20.52 15.21
C ILE A 337 -15.41 21.81 14.65
N SER A 338 -14.72 22.93 14.79
CA SER A 338 -15.14 24.22 14.25
C SER A 338 -15.08 24.25 12.71
N GLN A 339 -14.06 23.65 12.10
CA GLN A 339 -13.97 23.51 10.64
C GLN A 339 -15.15 22.73 10.06
N THR A 340 -15.50 21.58 10.67
CA THR A 340 -16.61 20.77 10.19
C THR A 340 -17.98 21.46 10.36
N ARG A 341 -18.13 22.43 11.29
CA ARG A 341 -19.36 23.23 11.42
C ARG A 341 -19.64 24.08 10.18
N VAL A 342 -18.61 24.49 9.45
CA VAL A 342 -18.76 25.26 8.21
C VAL A 342 -19.59 24.47 7.19
N TYR A 343 -19.44 23.14 7.15
CA TYR A 343 -20.26 22.29 6.29
C TYR A 343 -21.74 22.31 6.67
N ALA A 344 -22.05 22.24 7.97
CA ALA A 344 -23.42 22.34 8.43
C ALA A 344 -24.04 23.70 8.04
N THR A 345 -23.31 24.79 8.28
CA THR A 345 -23.75 26.14 7.87
C THR A 345 -23.94 26.26 6.36
N TYR A 346 -23.06 25.67 5.56
CA TYR A 346 -23.21 25.64 4.10
C TYR A 346 -24.51 24.98 3.67
N PHE A 347 -24.85 23.82 4.26
CA PHE A 347 -26.05 23.05 3.92
C PHE A 347 -27.32 23.48 4.66
N ASP A 348 -27.25 24.46 5.57
CA ASP A 348 -28.43 25.13 6.10
C ASP A 348 -29.05 26.09 5.05
N ASP A 349 -28.23 26.68 4.19
CA ASP A 349 -28.67 27.56 3.11
C ASP A 349 -29.42 26.76 2.00
N PRO A 350 -30.70 27.08 1.72
CA PRO A 350 -31.46 26.44 0.65
C PRO A 350 -30.85 26.58 -0.76
N ASN A 351 -30.19 27.70 -1.06
CA ASN A 351 -29.60 27.94 -2.38
C ASN A 351 -28.40 27.01 -2.63
N ASN A 352 -27.53 26.89 -1.62
CA ASN A 352 -26.39 25.97 -1.65
C ASN A 352 -26.83 24.52 -1.82
N ARG A 353 -27.86 24.09 -1.06
CA ARG A 353 -28.43 22.74 -1.19
C ARG A 353 -28.97 22.46 -2.59
N ARG A 354 -29.71 23.40 -3.15
CA ARG A 354 -30.32 23.26 -4.48
C ARG A 354 -29.24 23.14 -5.55
N TRP A 355 -28.24 24.01 -5.49
CA TRP A 355 -27.09 23.96 -6.39
C TRP A 355 -26.31 22.64 -6.26
N PHE A 356 -26.08 22.17 -5.03
CA PHE A 356 -25.36 20.91 -4.79
C PHE A 356 -26.12 19.71 -5.36
N GLU A 357 -27.44 19.64 -5.13
CA GLU A 357 -28.29 18.58 -5.67
C GLU A 357 -28.35 18.62 -7.20
N GLU A 358 -28.46 19.81 -7.81
CA GLU A 358 -28.44 19.99 -9.27
C GLU A 358 -27.09 19.58 -9.88
N LYS A 359 -25.98 19.85 -9.20
CA LYS A 359 -24.63 19.56 -9.69
C LYS A 359 -24.22 18.10 -9.52
N TYR A 360 -24.54 17.49 -8.38
CA TYR A 360 -24.03 16.16 -8.01
C TYR A 360 -25.09 15.07 -7.93
N GLY A 361 -26.38 15.41 -7.97
CA GLY A 361 -27.48 14.45 -8.09
C GLY A 361 -27.92 13.77 -6.80
N PHE A 362 -27.49 14.23 -5.63
CA PHE A 362 -27.95 13.74 -4.32
C PHE A 362 -28.11 14.85 -3.29
N LYS A 363 -28.82 14.55 -2.19
CA LYS A 363 -29.23 15.54 -1.20
C LYS A 363 -28.27 15.59 -0.02
N VAL A 364 -28.10 16.77 0.54
CA VAL A 364 -27.44 16.98 1.83
C VAL A 364 -28.28 17.95 2.64
N HIS A 365 -28.67 17.57 3.84
CA HIS A 365 -29.41 18.45 4.74
C HIS A 365 -29.17 18.05 6.19
N LYS A 366 -28.65 18.98 6.99
CA LYS A 366 -28.22 18.73 8.38
C LYS A 366 -27.42 17.42 8.50
N PRO A 367 -26.34 17.28 7.70
CA PRO A 367 -25.59 16.03 7.65
C PRO A 367 -25.00 15.72 9.03
N ARG A 368 -24.96 14.44 9.40
CA ARG A 368 -24.06 14.02 10.46
C ARG A 368 -22.64 14.25 9.99
N ARG A 369 -21.80 14.73 10.90
CA ARG A 369 -20.39 14.99 10.64
C ARG A 369 -19.58 13.93 11.37
N TRP A 370 -18.86 13.11 10.63
CA TRP A 370 -17.99 12.08 11.17
C TRP A 370 -16.55 12.59 11.11
N LEU A 371 -15.84 12.52 12.22
CA LEU A 371 -14.42 12.81 12.29
C LEU A 371 -13.68 11.52 12.64
N VAL A 372 -12.88 11.02 11.69
CA VAL A 372 -12.00 9.87 11.91
C VAL A 372 -10.63 10.36 12.33
N VAL A 373 -10.23 10.06 13.57
CA VAL A 373 -9.01 10.61 14.16
C VAL A 373 -8.49 9.73 15.30
N GLY A 374 -7.17 9.65 15.45
CA GLY A 374 -6.56 8.97 16.59
C GLY A 374 -6.68 7.44 16.60
N ARG A 375 -6.14 6.86 17.67
CA ARG A 375 -6.18 5.43 18.01
C ARG A 375 -7.08 5.22 19.22
N ARG A 376 -7.59 4.00 19.42
CA ARG A 376 -8.48 3.69 20.57
C ARG A 376 -7.84 4.01 21.92
N SER A 377 -6.54 3.77 22.06
CA SER A 377 -5.76 4.09 23.26
C SER A 377 -5.82 5.57 23.66
N ASP A 378 -6.17 6.44 22.72
CA ASP A 378 -6.22 7.88 22.96
C ASP A 378 -7.53 8.33 23.63
N PHE A 379 -8.56 7.47 23.66
CA PHE A 379 -9.93 7.83 24.04
C PHE A 379 -10.51 6.97 25.18
N GLU A 380 -9.67 6.44 26.05
CA GLU A 380 -10.06 5.44 27.05
C GLU A 380 -10.83 5.98 28.28
N SER A 381 -11.17 7.27 28.35
CA SER A 381 -11.79 7.87 29.54
C SER A 381 -13.31 8.05 29.43
N ASP A 382 -14.04 7.82 30.53
CA ASP A 382 -15.47 8.17 30.63
C ASP A 382 -15.74 9.65 30.34
N VAL A 383 -14.75 10.51 30.64
CA VAL A 383 -14.72 11.94 30.34
C VAL A 383 -14.90 12.21 28.83
N TRP A 384 -14.33 11.38 27.96
CA TRP A 384 -14.52 11.50 26.51
C TRP A 384 -15.99 11.39 26.11
N ARG A 385 -16.71 10.41 26.67
CA ARG A 385 -18.13 10.20 26.37
C ARG A 385 -19.00 11.36 26.85
N GLU A 386 -18.65 11.95 27.99
CA GLU A 386 -19.35 13.12 28.53
C GLU A 386 -19.19 14.33 27.60
N ILE A 387 -17.96 14.68 27.21
CA ILE A 387 -17.71 15.81 26.30
C ILE A 387 -18.34 15.55 24.91
N MET A 388 -18.28 14.32 24.39
CA MET A 388 -18.94 13.97 23.13
C MET A 388 -20.46 14.15 23.17
N SER A 389 -21.11 13.95 24.32
CA SER A 389 -22.56 14.07 24.45
C SER A 389 -23.07 15.51 24.24
N ASP A 390 -22.19 16.51 24.41
CA ASP A 390 -22.49 17.92 24.13
C ASP A 390 -22.55 18.23 22.62
N HIS A 391 -22.07 17.32 21.77
CA HIS A 391 -22.01 17.48 20.31
C HIS A 391 -22.97 16.52 19.59
N ARG A 392 -24.24 16.93 19.42
CA ARG A 392 -25.30 16.05 18.87
C ARG A 392 -25.17 15.69 17.38
N ASP A 393 -24.50 16.51 16.59
CA ASP A 393 -24.40 16.39 15.13
C ASP A 393 -22.97 16.08 14.65
N LEU A 394 -22.07 15.76 15.58
CA LEU A 394 -20.70 15.33 15.33
C LEU A 394 -20.47 13.98 16.01
N GLU A 395 -19.90 13.05 15.28
CA GLU A 395 -19.43 11.78 15.81
C GLU A 395 -17.94 11.64 15.55
N ILE A 396 -17.16 11.35 16.59
CA ILE A 396 -15.72 11.16 16.50
C ILE A 396 -15.44 9.67 16.68
N ILE A 397 -14.78 9.06 15.71
CA ILE A 397 -14.38 7.65 15.74
C ILE A 397 -12.89 7.52 15.47
N THR A 398 -12.30 6.43 15.95
CA THR A 398 -10.88 6.14 15.73
C THR A 398 -10.64 5.36 14.44
N PHE A 399 -9.39 5.31 13.99
CA PHE A 399 -9.02 4.38 12.90
C PHE A 399 -9.29 2.93 13.30
N ASP A 400 -9.09 2.56 14.57
CA ASP A 400 -9.43 1.22 15.06
C ASP A 400 -10.93 0.93 14.92
N ASP A 401 -11.79 1.90 15.25
CA ASP A 401 -13.24 1.72 15.18
C ASP A 401 -13.76 1.69 13.74
N LEU A 402 -13.08 2.39 12.83
CA LEU A 402 -13.33 2.29 11.39
C LEU A 402 -13.03 0.87 10.91
N ILE A 403 -11.83 0.34 11.20
CA ILE A 403 -11.43 -1.01 10.79
C ILE A 403 -12.31 -2.08 11.43
N ASP A 404 -12.44 -2.09 12.76
CA ASP A 404 -13.21 -3.10 13.49
C ASP A 404 -14.67 -3.13 13.01
N GLY A 405 -15.25 -1.96 12.70
CA GLY A 405 -16.62 -1.84 12.20
C GLY A 405 -16.84 -2.47 10.80
N VAL A 406 -15.80 -2.52 9.97
CA VAL A 406 -15.81 -3.18 8.67
C VAL A 406 -15.51 -4.66 8.83
N VAL A 407 -14.47 -5.01 9.58
CA VAL A 407 -14.00 -6.39 9.77
C VAL A 407 -15.10 -7.27 10.38
N VAL A 408 -15.84 -6.79 11.38
CA VAL A 408 -16.93 -7.54 12.03
C VAL A 408 -18.02 -7.99 11.05
N GLN A 409 -18.24 -7.26 9.94
CA GLN A 409 -19.23 -7.62 8.94
C GLN A 409 -18.84 -8.84 8.11
N PHE A 410 -17.56 -9.24 8.12
CA PHE A 410 -17.08 -10.45 7.43
C PHE A 410 -17.08 -11.71 8.30
N TYR A 411 -17.33 -11.59 9.60
CA TYR A 411 -17.32 -12.72 10.55
C TYR A 411 -18.70 -12.96 11.19
N LYS A 412 -19.72 -12.22 10.78
CA LYS A 412 -21.14 -12.50 11.03
C LYS A 412 -21.75 -13.05 9.76
#